data_AF-A0A5C5XCF6-F1
#
_entry.id   AF-A0A5C5XCF6-F1
#
_cell.length_a   1.000
_cell.length_b   1.000
_cell.length_c   1.000
_cell.angle_alpha   90.00
_cell.angle_beta   90.00
_cell.angle_gamma   90.00
#
_symmetry.space_group_name_H-M   'P 1'
#
loop_
_entity.id
_entity.type
_entity.pdbx_description
1 polymer ?
#
loop_
_entity_poly.entity_id
_entity_poly.type
_entity_poly.pdbx_seq_one_letter_code
_entity_poly.pdbx_strand_id
1 'polypeptide(L)' 'MDPQQTWGEMLDAFAAGDLEAAAVAAEVLMDWLKRGGFPPQPLTRVLSDDWDRLICEFICGQVFEAFQNQEIE' A
#
# COMPACT_ATOMS: atom_id res chain seq x y z
N MET A 1 12.68 -4.82 5.18
CA MET A 1 11.95 -4.25 4.03
C MET A 1 12.06 -2.75 4.15
N ASP A 2 12.21 -2.04 3.04
CA ASP A 2 12.02 -0.60 3.00
C ASP A 2 10.54 -0.31 2.70
N PRO A 3 9.74 0.17 3.66
CA PRO A 3 8.32 0.44 3.43
C PRO A 3 8.10 1.54 2.40
N GLN A 4 9.03 2.50 2.26
CA GLN A 4 8.92 3.57 1.28
C GLN A 4 9.10 3.02 -0.14
N GLN A 5 10.04 2.10 -0.32
CA GLN A 5 10.24 1.43 -1.60
C GLN A 5 9.02 0.58 -1.97
N THR A 6 8.53 -0.26 -1.06
CA THR A 6 7.37 -1.12 -1.31
C THR A 6 6.09 -0.31 -1.58
N TRP A 7 5.94 0.85 -0.93
CA TRP A 7 4.86 1.79 -1.23
C TRP A 7 4.92 2.32 -2.66
N GLY A 8 6.12 2.70 -3.13
CA GLY A 8 6.32 3.11 -4.52
C GLY A 8 6.00 1.99 -5.51
N GLU A 9 6.51 0.78 -5.25
CA GLU A 9 6.26 -0.40 -6.08
C GLU A 9 4.76 -0.72 -6.20
N MET A 10 4.02 -0.62 -5.09
CA MET A 10 2.56 -0.81 -5.07
C MET A 10 1.85 0.21 -5.98
N LEU A 11 2.20 1.50 -5.87
CA LEU A 11 1.57 2.55 -6.66
C LEU A 11 1.91 2.46 -8.14
N ASP A 12 3.17 2.14 -8.46
CA ASP A 12 3.63 1.97 -9.84
C ASP A 12 2.93 0.77 -10.51
N ALA A 13 2.81 -0.36 -9.81
CA ALA A 13 2.08 -1.54 -10.30
C ALA A 13 0.59 -1.23 -10.53
N PHE A 14 -0.06 -0.55 -9.58
CA PHE A 14 -1.46 -0.15 -9.71
C PHE A 14 -1.67 0.79 -10.91
N ALA A 15 -0.78 1.76 -11.11
CA ALA A 15 -0.82 2.68 -12.25
C ALA A 15 -0.58 1.97 -13.60
N ALA A 16 0.20 0.88 -13.60
CA ALA A 16 0.41 0.03 -14.76
C ALA A 16 -0.75 -0.95 -15.06
N GLY A 17 -1.74 -1.04 -14.16
CA GLY A 17 -2.84 -2.00 -14.26
C GLY A 17 -2.48 -3.43 -13.83
N ASP A 18 -1.27 -3.62 -13.28
CA ASP A 18 -0.83 -4.89 -12.70
C ASP A 18 -1.37 -5.00 -11.26
N LEU A 19 -2.66 -5.28 -11.15
CA LEU A 19 -3.35 -5.29 -9.85
C LEU A 19 -2.89 -6.45 -8.96
N GLU A 20 -2.40 -7.56 -9.53
CA GLU A 20 -1.83 -8.66 -8.76
C GLU A 20 -0.54 -8.22 -8.07
N ALA A 21 0.41 -7.63 -8.81
CA ALA A 21 1.64 -7.12 -8.21
C ALA A 21 1.36 -6.01 -7.19
N ALA A 22 0.39 -5.14 -7.46
CA ALA A 22 -0.04 -4.10 -6.53
C ALA A 22 -0.61 -4.71 -5.23
N ALA A 23 -1.47 -5.72 -5.33
CA ALA A 23 -2.06 -6.40 -4.17
C ALA A 23 -1.00 -7.14 -3.32
N VAL A 24 -0.01 -7.77 -3.95
CA VAL A 24 1.11 -8.41 -3.24
C VAL A 24 1.91 -7.36 -2.44
N ALA A 25 2.25 -6.23 -3.05
CA ALA A 25 2.96 -5.15 -2.35
C ALA A 25 2.12 -4.56 -1.20
N ALA A 26 0.81 -4.38 -1.42
CA ALA A 26 -0.13 -3.94 -0.39
C ALA A 26 -0.20 -4.92 0.79
N GLU A 27 -0.19 -6.24 0.54
CA GLU A 27 -0.17 -7.26 1.59
C GLU A 27 1.07 -7.15 2.47
N VAL A 28 2.22 -7.05 1.82
CA VAL A 28 3.52 -6.95 2.45
C VAL A 28 3.58 -5.70 3.35
N LEU A 29 3.09 -4.56 2.88
CA LEU A 29 3.00 -3.33 3.68
C LEU A 29 2.03 -3.47 4.86
N MET A 30 0.86 -4.06 4.65
CA MET A 30 -0.11 -4.26 5.72
C MET A 30 0.43 -5.18 6.82
N ASP A 31 1.13 -6.26 6.48
CA ASP A 31 1.78 -7.14 7.46
C ASP A 31 2.90 -6.41 8.22
N TRP A 32 3.71 -5.61 7.52
CA TRP A 32 4.74 -4.78 8.16
C TRP A 32 4.16 -3.78 9.17
N LEU A 33 3.10 -3.07 8.79
CA LEU A 33 2.41 -2.13 9.66
C LEU A 33 1.79 -2.84 10.87
N LYS A 34 1.14 -3.99 10.68
CA LYS A 34 0.56 -4.80 11.77
C LYS A 34 1.60 -5.27 12.79
N ARG A 35 2.85 -5.48 12.37
CA ARG A 35 3.96 -5.85 13.25
C ARG A 35 4.60 -4.67 13.98
N GLY A 36 4.04 -3.47 13.85
CA GLY A 36 4.58 -2.25 14.47
C GLY A 36 5.72 -1.62 13.68
N GLY A 37 5.88 -1.98 12.40
CA GLY A 37 6.82 -1.31 11.51
C GLY A 37 6.44 0.16 11.25
N PHE A 38 7.44 0.98 10.94
CA PHE A 38 7.22 2.38 10.58
C PHE A 38 6.50 2.50 9.24
N PRO A 39 5.56 3.46 9.09
CA PRO A 39 4.86 3.67 7.83
C PRO A 39 5.75 4.33 6.77
N PRO A 40 5.46 4.14 5.48
CA PRO A 40 6.00 5.00 4.43
C PRO A 40 5.44 6.42 4.55
N GLN A 41 6.00 7.37 3.82
CA GLN A 41 5.42 8.70 3.63
C GLN A 41 4.53 8.72 2.38
N PRO A 42 3.20 8.64 2.54
CA PRO A 42 2.27 8.61 1.40
C PRO A 42 2.12 9.98 0.73
N LEU A 43 2.44 11.05 1.45
CA LEU A 43 2.28 12.43 0.99
C LEU A 43 3.63 13.16 1.04
N THR A 44 3.82 14.11 0.13
CA THR A 44 5.01 14.98 0.11
C THR A 44 5.06 15.97 1.28
N ARG A 45 3.92 16.18 1.94
CA ARG A 45 3.84 16.95 3.19
C ARG A 45 4.12 16.01 4.36
N VAL A 46 4.98 16.46 5.27
CA VAL A 46 5.23 15.78 6.54
C VAL A 46 3.98 15.83 7.43
N LEU A 47 3.47 14.65 7.77
CA LEU A 47 2.47 14.43 8.80
C LEU A 47 3.09 13.65 9.97
N SER A 48 2.31 13.31 10.98
CA SER A 48 2.73 12.37 12.01
C SER A 48 2.62 10.94 11.50
N ASP A 49 3.44 10.04 12.04
CA ASP A 49 3.41 8.60 11.71
C ASP A 49 2.00 7.99 11.84
N ASP A 50 1.18 8.45 12.78
CA ASP A 50 -0.22 8.00 12.92
C ASP A 50 -1.07 8.29 11.67
N TRP A 51 -0.86 9.46 11.06
CA TRP A 51 -1.55 9.84 9.83
C TRP A 51 -1.01 9.07 8.63
N ASP A 52 0.31 8.95 8.55
CA ASP A 52 0.97 8.20 7.47
C ASP A 52 0.55 6.72 7.49
N ARG A 53 0.46 6.12 8.68
CA ARG A 53 -0.09 4.79 8.90
C ARG A 53 -1.54 4.69 8.44
N LEU A 54 -2.42 5.58 8.89
CA LEU A 54 -3.85 5.53 8.55
C LEU A 54 -4.07 5.62 7.04
N ILE A 55 -3.35 6.53 6.36
CA ILE A 55 -3.42 6.67 4.91
C ILE A 55 -2.90 5.41 4.22
N CYS A 56 -1.74 4.89 4.66
CA CYS A 56 -1.16 3.69 4.09
C CYS A 56 -2.10 2.48 4.23
N GLU A 57 -2.67 2.27 5.41
CA GLU A 57 -3.62 1.17 5.67
C GLU A 57 -4.88 1.29 4.82
N PHE A 58 -5.45 2.49 4.71
CA PHE A 58 -6.62 2.75 3.87
C PHE A 58 -6.34 2.45 2.40
N ILE A 59 -5.25 2.97 1.84
CA ILE A 59 -4.92 2.78 0.42
C ILE A 59 -4.58 1.32 0.12
N CYS A 60 -3.82 0.63 0.99
CA CYS A 60 -3.57 -0.80 0.81
C CYS A 60 -4.88 -1.59 0.75
N GLY A 61 -5.86 -1.26 1.61
CA GLY A 61 -7.19 -1.87 1.55
C GLY A 61 -7.91 -1.64 0.23
N GLN A 62 -7.86 -0.42 -0.32
CA GLN A 62 -8.47 -0.10 -1.61
C GLN A 62 -7.79 -0.83 -2.79
N VAL A 63 -6.47 -1.01 -2.75
CA VAL A 63 -5.74 -1.80 -3.76
C VAL A 63 -6.21 -3.26 -3.75
N PHE A 64 -6.40 -3.86 -2.57
CA PHE A 64 -6.95 -5.21 -2.47
C PHE A 64 -8.36 -5.33 -3.02
N GLU A 65 -9.25 -4.39 -2.68
CA GLU A 65 -10.62 -4.38 -3.20
C GLU A 65 -10.63 -4.30 -4.74
N ALA A 66 -9.75 -3.47 -5.32
CA ALA A 66 -9.62 -3.36 -6.77
C ALA A 66 -9.14 -4.68 -7.41
N PHE A 67 -8.15 -5.36 -6.82
CA PHE A 67 -7.69 -6.67 -7.30
C PHE A 67 -8.80 -7.72 -7.26
N GLN A 68 -9.54 -7.82 -6.14
CA GLN A 68 -10.64 -8.79 -6.00
C GLN A 68 -11.79 -8.56 -6.99
N ASN A 69 -12.08 -7.30 -7.33
CA ASN A 69 -13.14 -6.98 -8.28
C ASN A 69 -12.76 -7.28 -9.73
N GLN A 70 -11.45 -7.33 -10.05
CA GLN A 70 -10.97 -7.69 -11.39
C GLN A 70 -11.12 -9.18 -11.70
N GLU A 71 -11.15 -10.05 -10.68
CA GLU A 71 -11.36 -11.49 -10.87
C GLU A 71 -12.82 -11.87 -11.20
N ILE A 72 -13.76 -10.90 -11.13
CA ILE A 72 -15.20 -11.13 -11.33
C ILE A 72 -15.66 -10.75 -12.75
N GLU A 73 -14.84 -10.02 -13.52
CA GLU A 73 -15.10 -9.67 -14.95
C GLU A 73 -14.45 -10.66 -15.92
#